data_AF-A0A1G4K9Z9-F1
#
_entry.id   AF-A0A1G4K9Z9-F1
#
_cell.length_a   1.000
_cell.length_b   1.000
_cell.length_c   1.000
_cell.angle_alpha   90.00
_cell.angle_beta   90.00
_cell.angle_gamma   90.00
#
_symmetry.space_group_name_H-M   'P 1'
#
loop_
_entity.id
_entity.type
_entity.pdbx_description
1 polymer ?
#
loop_
_entity_poly.entity_id
_entity_poly.type
_entity_poly.pdbx_seq_one_letter_code
_entity_poly.pdbx_strand_id
1 'polypeptide(L)'
;MRFANTLLVGLAICRLSAGKKCSQNDILRKYNIDENGVLYEKETSTPPSITKESWWINVCSDNEQDAPENCKSDDVVCGQTFVSFPDDKEQTLTQLVEFSSEAGARMRENDQNQLTIEFGDVKWGQQAISAKLTYTCDSDADSDSVVGAVWKDKQVNFDIKGPSGCLKKREDNGDDSDDGDGDNGRDDRKPKKSSGFGTWLFSLIVYALLFTLIYLLATSYLSTRGGTFHDFREEFAERAIGFASSVPQFLKEVISRIMGRGAPHQRGGYSAV
;
A
#
# COMPACT_ATOMS: atom_id res chain seq x y z
N MET A 1 52.71 -7.67 42.72
CA MET A 1 51.24 -7.82 42.86
C MET A 1 50.60 -6.62 42.16
N ARG A 2 50.34 -6.77 40.86
CA ARG A 2 49.02 -6.65 40.19
C ARG A 2 48.36 -5.27 40.29
N PHE A 3 48.70 -4.42 39.32
CA PHE A 3 47.92 -3.27 38.90
C PHE A 3 46.61 -3.75 38.27
N ALA A 4 45.48 -3.27 38.78
CA ALA A 4 44.16 -3.53 38.22
C ALA A 4 43.90 -2.53 37.09
N ASN A 5 44.00 -2.99 35.84
CA ASN A 5 43.48 -2.29 34.67
C ASN A 5 41.97 -2.53 34.62
N THR A 6 41.18 -1.55 35.01
CA THR A 6 39.73 -1.54 34.76
C THR A 6 39.49 -0.97 33.36
N LEU A 7 39.17 -1.87 32.43
CA LEU A 7 38.77 -1.57 31.06
C LEU A 7 37.33 -1.01 31.09
N LEU A 8 37.16 0.30 30.91
CA LEU A 8 35.87 0.93 30.65
C LEU A 8 35.47 0.63 29.21
N VAL A 9 34.67 -0.42 29.02
CA VAL A 9 33.99 -0.69 27.75
C VAL A 9 32.82 0.30 27.64
N GLY A 10 33.04 1.37 26.88
CA GLY A 10 31.99 2.29 26.48
C GLY A 10 31.02 1.58 25.54
N LEU A 11 29.84 1.21 26.05
CA LEU A 11 28.70 0.80 25.23
C LEU A 11 28.15 2.05 24.53
N ALA A 12 28.69 2.33 23.35
CA ALA A 12 28.06 3.22 22.38
C ALA A 12 26.78 2.52 21.89
N ILE A 13 25.65 2.86 22.51
CA ILE A 13 24.33 2.52 21.96
C ILE A 13 24.14 3.40 20.74
N CYS A 14 24.58 2.94 19.57
CA CYS A 14 24.05 3.45 18.32
C CYS A 14 22.55 3.17 18.35
N ARG A 15 21.75 4.22 18.55
CA ARG A 15 20.34 4.19 18.20
C ARG A 15 20.29 4.09 16.67
N LEU A 16 20.27 2.86 16.16
CA LEU A 16 19.81 2.61 14.80
C LEU A 16 18.33 3.02 14.80
N SER A 17 18.03 4.18 14.23
CA SER A 17 16.68 4.54 13.82
C SER A 17 16.24 3.45 12.85
N ALA A 18 15.44 2.51 13.34
CA ALA A 18 14.83 1.47 12.53
C ALA A 18 13.67 2.08 11.75
N GLY A 19 13.98 3.00 10.86
CA GLY A 19 13.05 3.44 9.85
C GLY A 19 12.63 2.25 9.00
N LYS A 20 11.33 2.00 8.90
CA LYS A 20 10.81 0.90 8.08
C LYS A 20 10.94 1.30 6.62
N LYS A 21 11.72 0.53 5.86
CA LYS A 21 11.82 0.68 4.41
C LYS A 21 10.45 0.43 3.78
N CYS A 22 9.98 1.36 2.96
CA CYS A 22 8.69 1.22 2.29
C CYS A 22 8.67 0.08 1.27
N SER A 23 9.85 -0.32 0.78
CA SER A 23 10.07 -1.50 -0.05
C SER A 23 9.67 -2.83 0.60
N GLN A 24 9.58 -2.89 1.94
CA GLN A 24 9.20 -4.11 2.67
C GLN A 24 7.68 -4.27 2.84
N ASN A 25 6.88 -3.26 2.48
CA ASN A 25 5.43 -3.31 2.57
C ASN A 25 4.81 -3.54 1.19
N ASP A 26 3.99 -4.58 1.05
CA ASP A 26 3.39 -4.99 -0.23
C ASP A 26 2.53 -3.91 -0.89
N ILE A 27 1.97 -3.00 -0.11
CA ILE A 27 1.15 -1.89 -0.62
C ILE A 27 2.05 -0.70 -0.95
N LEU A 28 2.87 -0.24 0.01
CA LEU A 28 3.70 0.95 -0.19
C LEU A 28 4.73 0.78 -1.32
N ARG A 29 5.26 -0.43 -1.53
CA ARG A 29 6.17 -0.74 -2.63
C ARG A 29 5.57 -0.47 -4.02
N LYS A 30 4.24 -0.44 -4.15
CA LYS A 30 3.59 -0.14 -5.43
C LYS A 30 3.61 1.34 -5.78
N TYR A 31 3.89 2.23 -4.83
CA TYR A 31 3.75 3.69 -4.97
C TYR A 31 5.11 4.40 -4.81
N ASN A 32 5.24 5.63 -5.31
CA ASN A 32 6.45 6.46 -5.27
C ASN A 32 6.64 7.26 -3.95
N ILE A 33 6.34 6.68 -2.79
CA ILE A 33 6.29 7.41 -1.49
C ILE A 33 7.66 7.54 -0.83
N ASP A 34 8.59 6.70 -1.27
CA ASP A 34 9.99 6.67 -0.90
C ASP A 34 10.85 7.66 -1.70
N GLU A 35 10.24 8.54 -2.49
CA GLU A 35 10.97 9.57 -3.25
C GLU A 35 10.94 10.93 -2.56
N ASN A 36 9.84 11.31 -1.92
CA ASN A 36 9.66 12.64 -1.33
C ASN A 36 8.90 12.59 0.00
N GLY A 37 9.33 13.43 0.95
CA GLY A 37 8.52 13.80 2.10
C GLY A 37 7.69 15.05 1.81
N VAL A 38 6.61 15.24 2.57
CA VAL A 38 5.66 16.33 2.38
C VAL A 38 5.76 17.32 3.53
N LEU A 39 5.90 18.60 3.19
CA LEU A 39 5.83 19.72 4.12
C LEU A 39 4.56 20.51 3.87
N TYR A 40 3.81 20.78 4.93
CA TYR A 40 2.60 21.60 4.88
C TYR A 40 2.67 22.67 5.95
N GLU A 41 2.51 23.93 5.55
CA GLU A 41 2.43 25.05 6.47
C GLU A 41 1.16 25.84 6.24
N LYS A 42 0.52 26.23 7.33
CA LYS A 42 -0.66 27.09 7.32
C LYS A 42 -0.53 28.15 8.40
N GLU A 43 -0.64 29.40 8.01
CA GLU A 43 -0.71 30.52 8.92
C GLU A 43 -2.16 30.99 9.05
N THR A 44 -2.63 31.21 10.27
CA THR A 44 -3.98 31.70 10.57
C THR A 44 -3.89 32.83 11.58
N SER A 45 -4.52 33.97 11.27
CA SER A 45 -4.65 35.06 12.23
C SER A 45 -5.63 34.67 13.34
N THR A 46 -5.18 34.71 14.58
CA THR A 46 -5.96 34.40 15.79
C THR A 46 -5.88 35.58 16.75
N PRO A 47 -6.54 36.72 16.45
CA PRO A 47 -6.32 37.97 17.18
C PRO A 47 -6.39 37.80 18.70
N PRO A 48 -5.42 38.34 19.47
CA PRO A 48 -4.33 39.24 19.05
C PRO A 48 -3.07 38.56 18.48
N SER A 49 -3.05 37.23 18.33
CA SER A 49 -1.89 36.45 17.87
C SER A 49 -1.98 35.98 16.42
N ILE A 50 -0.90 35.36 15.95
CA ILE A 50 -0.81 34.59 14.71
C ILE A 50 -0.49 33.14 15.11
N THR A 51 -1.20 32.20 14.52
CA THR A 51 -0.97 30.76 14.72
C THR A 51 -0.41 30.17 13.44
N LYS A 52 0.78 29.57 13.52
CA LYS A 52 1.41 28.83 12.43
C LYS A 52 1.34 27.34 12.73
N GLU A 53 0.63 26.60 11.90
CA GLU A 53 0.57 25.15 11.91
C GLU A 53 1.55 24.62 10.84
N SER A 54 2.44 23.72 11.22
CA SER A 54 3.41 23.09 10.33
C SER A 54 3.32 21.58 10.50
N TRP A 55 3.27 20.86 9.39
CA TRP A 55 3.22 19.40 9.34
C TRP A 55 4.30 18.89 8.42
N TRP A 56 5.10 17.98 8.95
CA TRP A 56 6.09 17.22 8.21
C TRP A 56 5.66 15.75 8.16
N ILE A 57 5.63 15.20 6.96
CA ILE A 57 5.16 13.84 6.68
C ILE A 57 6.26 13.14 5.90
N ASN A 58 6.90 12.16 6.55
CA ASN A 58 7.89 11.29 5.93
C ASN A 58 7.58 9.83 6.27
N VAL A 59 6.74 9.20 5.46
CA VAL A 59 6.27 7.82 5.71
C VAL A 59 7.40 6.80 5.55
N CYS A 60 8.37 7.07 4.68
CA CYS A 60 9.43 6.16 4.29
C CYS A 60 10.77 6.66 4.78
N SER A 61 11.50 5.82 5.52
CA SER A 61 12.84 6.16 5.99
C SER A 61 13.92 6.19 4.91
N ASP A 62 13.55 5.85 3.68
CA ASP A 62 14.44 5.86 2.51
C ASP A 62 14.60 7.29 1.95
N ASN A 63 13.77 8.25 2.38
CA ASN A 63 13.86 9.66 2.01
C ASN A 63 14.96 10.38 2.81
N GLU A 64 15.82 11.16 2.14
CA GLU A 64 16.90 11.96 2.75
C GLU A 64 16.41 13.25 3.46
N GLN A 65 15.12 13.35 3.77
CA GLN A 65 14.57 14.55 4.40
C GLN A 65 14.74 14.50 5.93
N ASP A 66 15.55 15.40 6.46
CA ASP A 66 15.76 15.55 7.89
C ASP A 66 14.46 15.97 8.61
N ALA A 67 14.26 15.39 9.79
CA ALA A 67 13.17 15.77 10.67
C ALA A 67 13.35 17.23 11.14
N PRO A 68 12.29 18.05 11.15
CA PRO A 68 12.40 19.43 11.61
C PRO A 68 12.68 19.52 13.11
N GLU A 69 13.16 20.68 13.55
CA GLU A 69 13.46 20.96 14.96
C GLU A 69 12.24 20.66 15.85
N ASN A 70 12.44 19.98 16.98
CA ASN A 70 11.40 19.45 17.89
C ASN A 70 10.69 18.16 17.47
N CYS A 71 10.91 17.62 16.27
CA CYS A 71 10.47 16.27 15.91
C CYS A 71 11.57 15.25 16.20
N LYS A 72 11.18 13.99 16.50
CA LYS A 72 12.17 12.91 16.61
C LYS A 72 12.54 12.40 15.23
N SER A 73 13.74 11.84 15.12
CA SER A 73 14.23 11.27 13.85
C SER A 73 13.54 9.98 13.43
N ASP A 74 12.80 9.31 14.35
CA ASP A 74 12.01 8.12 14.08
C ASP A 74 10.51 8.41 13.83
N ASP A 75 10.13 9.69 13.88
CA ASP A 75 8.78 10.14 13.53
C ASP A 75 8.56 10.04 12.01
N VAL A 76 7.35 9.61 11.63
CA VAL A 76 6.89 9.54 10.25
C VAL A 76 5.88 10.65 9.93
N VAL A 77 5.21 11.17 10.95
CA VAL A 77 4.38 12.37 10.84
C VAL A 77 4.62 13.21 12.08
N CYS A 78 4.95 14.48 11.90
CA CYS A 78 5.16 15.43 12.98
C CYS A 78 4.39 16.72 12.69
N GLY A 79 3.54 17.12 13.63
CA GLY A 79 2.76 18.35 13.61
C GLY A 79 3.21 19.31 14.69
N GLN A 80 3.43 20.56 14.33
CA GLN A 80 3.88 21.62 15.22
C GLN A 80 2.95 22.82 15.09
N THR A 81 2.53 23.36 16.22
CA THR A 81 1.76 24.62 16.24
C THR A 81 2.50 25.66 17.05
N PHE A 82 2.86 26.74 16.37
CA PHE A 82 3.49 27.90 16.95
C PHE A 82 2.48 29.04 17.08
N VAL A 83 2.60 29.78 18.16
CA VAL A 83 1.86 31.03 18.37
C VAL A 83 2.87 32.15 18.54
N SER A 84 2.65 33.23 17.81
CA SER A 84 3.42 34.47 17.92
C SER A 84 2.49 35.67 18.04
N PHE A 85 2.98 36.74 18.65
CA PHE A 85 2.30 38.04 18.64
C PHE A 85 2.89 38.92 17.53
N PRO A 86 2.10 39.78 16.87
CA PRO A 86 2.60 40.62 15.77
C PRO A 86 3.80 41.50 16.16
N ASP A 87 3.88 41.89 17.42
CA ASP A 87 4.93 42.76 17.97
C ASP A 87 6.12 41.97 18.57
N ASP A 88 6.04 40.64 18.59
CA ASP A 88 7.07 39.75 19.12
C ASP A 88 7.75 38.97 17.99
N LYS A 89 9.07 38.82 18.09
CA LYS A 89 9.85 38.02 17.13
C LYS A 89 9.94 36.56 17.55
N GLU A 90 9.61 36.25 18.80
CA GLU A 90 9.66 34.90 19.32
C GLU A 90 8.37 34.14 18.99
N GLN A 91 8.54 32.90 18.51
CA GLN A 91 7.45 31.97 18.30
C GLN A 91 7.45 30.96 19.44
N THR A 92 6.30 30.77 20.10
CA THR A 92 6.16 29.78 21.16
C THR A 92 5.55 28.51 20.61
N LEU A 93 6.24 27.37 20.75
CA LEU A 93 5.67 26.06 20.46
C LEU A 93 4.57 25.74 21.48
N THR A 94 3.34 25.61 21.01
CA THR A 94 2.15 25.37 21.85
C THR A 94 1.63 23.94 21.72
N GLN A 95 1.83 23.31 20.57
CA GLN A 95 1.40 21.94 20.32
C GLN A 95 2.47 21.19 19.52
N LEU A 96 2.77 19.97 19.97
CA LEU A 96 3.61 19.02 19.28
C LEU A 96 2.85 17.69 19.18
N VAL A 97 2.69 17.20 17.96
CA VAL A 97 2.03 15.93 17.63
C VAL A 97 3.04 15.07 16.90
N GLU A 98 3.29 13.87 17.40
CA GLU A 98 4.34 12.99 16.88
C GLU A 98 3.74 11.61 16.62
N PHE A 99 3.88 11.10 15.41
CA PHE A 99 3.56 9.72 15.05
C PHE A 99 4.86 9.01 14.70
N SER A 100 5.29 8.06 15.53
CA SER A 100 6.48 7.27 15.26
C SER A 100 6.22 6.18 14.22
N SER A 101 7.29 5.72 13.56
CA SER A 101 7.24 4.55 12.67
C SER A 101 6.75 3.26 13.36
N GLU A 102 6.80 3.21 14.70
CA GLU A 102 6.32 2.11 15.52
C GLU A 102 4.82 2.17 15.84
N ALA A 103 4.17 3.33 15.65
CA ALA A 103 2.79 3.59 16.06
C ALA A 103 1.70 2.76 15.33
N GLY A 104 2.08 1.76 14.54
CA GLY A 104 1.15 0.83 13.89
C GLY A 104 0.31 1.51 12.82
N ALA A 105 0.89 1.72 11.64
CA ALA A 105 0.18 2.24 10.49
C ALA A 105 -0.63 1.15 9.76
N ARG A 106 -1.84 1.50 9.31
CA ARG A 106 -2.69 0.66 8.45
C ARG A 106 -2.73 1.24 7.05
N MET A 107 -2.24 0.49 6.08
CA MET A 107 -2.22 0.87 4.67
C MET A 107 -3.38 0.19 3.93
N ARG A 108 -4.11 0.94 3.11
CA ARG A 108 -5.21 0.44 2.28
C ARG A 108 -5.27 1.19 0.96
N GLU A 109 -5.73 0.51 -0.08
CA GLU A 109 -6.16 1.17 -1.31
C GLU A 109 -7.69 1.38 -1.20
N ASN A 110 -8.16 2.59 -1.50
CA ASN A 110 -9.60 2.87 -1.51
C ASN A 110 -10.24 2.48 -2.87
N ASP A 111 -11.56 2.61 -2.97
CA ASP A 111 -12.32 2.28 -4.20
C ASP A 111 -11.92 3.11 -5.43
N GLN A 112 -11.17 4.20 -5.23
CA GLN A 112 -10.65 5.09 -6.27
C GLN A 112 -9.16 4.81 -6.58
N ASN A 113 -8.62 3.68 -6.13
CA ASN A 113 -7.21 3.29 -6.23
C ASN A 113 -6.23 4.31 -5.61
N GLN A 114 -6.70 5.12 -4.67
CA GLN A 114 -5.85 6.02 -3.89
C GLN A 114 -5.30 5.29 -2.69
N LEU A 115 -4.05 5.59 -2.36
CA LEU A 115 -3.43 5.03 -1.17
C LEU A 115 -3.89 5.80 0.06
N THR A 116 -4.34 5.06 1.07
CA THR A 116 -4.70 5.57 2.39
C THR A 116 -3.78 4.97 3.45
N ILE A 117 -3.20 5.81 4.28
CA ILE A 117 -2.36 5.42 5.42
C ILE A 117 -2.97 5.99 6.69
N GLU A 118 -3.37 5.11 7.61
CA GLU A 118 -4.00 5.49 8.88
C GLU A 118 -3.07 5.16 10.05
N PHE A 119 -2.75 6.18 10.84
CA PHE A 119 -2.05 6.07 12.12
C PHE A 119 -3.08 6.19 13.24
N GLY A 120 -3.11 5.22 14.14
CA GLY A 120 -4.13 5.12 15.18
C GLY A 120 -3.62 5.38 16.59
N ASP A 121 -4.45 6.06 17.38
CA ASP A 121 -4.41 6.06 18.85
C ASP A 121 -3.06 6.47 19.48
N VAL A 122 -2.38 7.46 18.91
CA VAL A 122 -1.16 8.00 19.51
C VAL A 122 -1.52 8.93 20.66
N LYS A 123 -0.83 8.75 21.79
CA LYS A 123 -1.05 9.55 22.99
C LYS A 123 -0.56 10.99 22.78
N TRP A 124 -1.48 11.94 22.92
CA TRP A 124 -1.21 13.37 22.85
C TRP A 124 -1.78 14.06 24.10
N GLY A 125 -0.90 14.36 25.05
CA GLY A 125 -1.30 14.83 26.38
C GLY A 125 -2.19 13.83 27.11
N GLN A 126 -3.43 14.22 27.38
CA GLN A 126 -4.46 13.38 28.02
C GLN A 126 -5.38 12.68 27.00
N GLN A 127 -5.22 12.95 25.72
CA GLN A 127 -6.06 12.41 24.64
C GLN A 127 -5.27 11.42 23.79
N ALA A 128 -5.98 10.66 22.99
CA ALA A 128 -5.41 9.87 21.89
C ALA A 128 -5.87 10.51 20.59
N ILE A 129 -4.95 10.68 19.66
CA ILE A 129 -5.19 11.26 18.34
C ILE A 129 -4.75 10.29 17.25
N SER A 130 -5.40 10.40 16.11
CA SER A 130 -5.13 9.59 14.93
C SER A 130 -4.82 10.50 13.75
N ALA A 131 -4.11 9.98 12.75
CA ALA A 131 -3.88 10.67 11.49
C ALA A 131 -4.26 9.77 10.32
N LYS A 132 -4.75 10.38 9.24
CA LYS A 132 -5.08 9.70 8.00
C LYS A 132 -4.50 10.49 6.85
N LEU A 133 -3.65 9.84 6.06
CA LEU A 133 -3.05 10.37 4.86
C LEU A 133 -3.74 9.73 3.66
N THR A 134 -4.27 10.53 2.75
CA THR A 134 -4.86 10.07 1.48
C THR A 134 -4.01 10.62 0.34
N TYR A 135 -3.29 9.74 -0.36
CA TYR A 135 -2.46 10.09 -1.50
C TYR A 135 -3.24 9.92 -2.80
N THR A 136 -3.36 11.01 -3.55
CA THR A 136 -3.95 11.06 -4.89
C THR A 136 -2.84 11.24 -5.92
N CYS A 137 -2.78 10.34 -6.90
CA CYS A 137 -1.82 10.43 -8.00
C CYS A 137 -2.02 11.71 -8.82
N ASP A 138 -0.95 12.46 -8.99
CA ASP A 138 -0.80 13.51 -9.97
C ASP A 138 0.59 13.41 -10.59
N SER A 139 0.68 12.77 -11.76
CA SER A 139 1.94 12.54 -12.45
C SER A 139 2.54 13.79 -13.09
N ASP A 140 1.73 14.85 -13.23
CA ASP A 140 2.15 16.10 -13.87
C ASP A 140 2.68 17.11 -12.84
N ALA A 141 2.58 16.79 -11.54
CA ALA A 141 3.10 17.60 -10.45
C ALA A 141 4.58 17.30 -10.20
N ASP A 142 5.37 18.36 -9.98
CA ASP A 142 6.81 18.24 -9.70
C ASP A 142 7.11 17.68 -8.29
N SER A 143 6.15 17.82 -7.36
CA SER A 143 6.29 17.38 -5.97
C SER A 143 4.93 17.12 -5.33
N ASP A 144 4.94 16.43 -4.18
CA ASP A 144 3.74 16.24 -3.37
C ASP A 144 3.33 17.54 -2.67
N SER A 145 2.03 17.79 -2.65
CA SER A 145 1.43 18.93 -1.94
C SER A 145 0.23 18.50 -1.13
N VAL A 146 0.09 19.05 0.08
CA VAL A 146 -1.13 18.89 0.88
C VAL A 146 -2.18 19.87 0.36
N VAL A 147 -3.24 19.33 -0.25
CA VAL A 147 -4.36 20.10 -0.79
C VAL A 147 -5.40 20.39 0.29
N GLY A 148 -5.45 19.55 1.33
CA GLY A 148 -6.35 19.74 2.47
C GLY A 148 -5.79 19.11 3.74
N ALA A 149 -5.92 19.84 4.84
CA ALA A 149 -5.71 19.33 6.20
C ALA A 149 -6.97 19.65 7.02
N VAL A 150 -7.70 18.62 7.43
CA VAL A 150 -8.98 18.76 8.12
C VAL A 150 -8.95 17.99 9.43
N TRP A 151 -9.10 18.73 10.53
CA TRP A 151 -9.36 18.18 11.84
C TRP A 151 -10.81 17.71 11.93
N LYS A 152 -11.02 16.43 12.21
CA LYS A 152 -12.34 15.85 12.47
C LYS A 152 -12.29 15.00 13.72
N ASP A 153 -13.03 15.43 14.74
CA ASP A 153 -13.05 14.81 16.07
C ASP A 153 -11.65 14.71 16.70
N LYS A 154 -11.03 13.53 16.67
CA LYS A 154 -9.66 13.26 17.16
C LYS A 154 -8.74 12.73 16.06
N GLN A 155 -9.09 12.98 14.81
CA GLN A 155 -8.34 12.54 13.65
C GLN A 155 -8.00 13.73 12.75
N VAL A 156 -6.72 13.82 12.38
CA VAL A 156 -6.26 14.75 11.34
C VAL A 156 -6.28 14.03 10.00
N ASN A 157 -7.01 14.57 9.03
CA ASN A 157 -7.08 14.01 7.69
C ASN A 157 -6.28 14.91 6.74
N PHE A 158 -5.32 14.33 6.04
CA PHE A 158 -4.50 14.97 5.02
C PHE A 158 -4.87 14.43 3.65
N ASP A 159 -5.16 15.33 2.72
CA ASP A 159 -5.32 15.02 1.31
C ASP A 159 -4.06 15.49 0.59
N ILE A 160 -3.22 14.53 0.18
CA ILE A 160 -1.94 14.75 -0.48
C ILE A 160 -2.12 14.46 -1.96
N LYS A 161 -1.69 15.39 -2.82
CA LYS A 161 -1.72 15.24 -4.26
C LYS A 161 -0.31 15.41 -4.82
N GLY A 162 0.12 14.46 -5.63
CA GLY A 162 1.44 14.49 -6.24
C GLY A 162 1.90 13.15 -6.81
N PRO A 163 3.17 13.07 -7.25
CA PRO A 163 3.74 11.89 -7.87
C PRO A 163 3.81 10.69 -6.93
N SER A 164 3.92 10.89 -5.61
CA SER A 164 4.02 9.76 -4.67
C SER A 164 2.73 8.96 -4.54
N GLY A 165 1.58 9.55 -4.90
CA GLY A 165 0.31 8.84 -5.02
C GLY A 165 0.21 7.96 -6.26
N CYS A 166 1.17 8.03 -7.19
CA CYS A 166 1.18 7.25 -8.42
C CYS A 166 1.84 5.88 -8.25
N LEU A 167 1.37 4.92 -9.04
CA LEU A 167 1.96 3.58 -9.06
C LEU A 167 3.33 3.61 -9.75
N LYS A 168 4.33 2.97 -9.13
CA LYS A 168 5.62 2.67 -9.75
C LYS A 168 5.39 1.96 -11.08
N LYS A 169 6.00 2.48 -12.14
CA LYS A 169 6.15 1.71 -13.38
C LYS A 169 6.95 0.47 -13.01
N ARG A 170 6.43 -0.73 -13.28
CA ARG A 170 7.17 -1.97 -13.04
C ARG A 170 8.49 -1.87 -13.83
N GLU A 171 9.60 -1.76 -13.12
CA GLU A 171 10.87 -2.23 -13.65
C GLU A 171 10.71 -3.75 -13.79
N ASP A 172 10.54 -4.21 -15.01
CA ASP A 172 10.75 -5.61 -15.36
C ASP A 172 12.23 -5.91 -15.07
N ASN A 173 12.51 -6.33 -13.84
CA ASN A 173 13.76 -7.02 -13.51
C ASN A 173 13.75 -8.35 -14.27
N GLY A 174 14.21 -8.30 -15.51
CA GLY A 174 14.55 -9.43 -16.35
C GLY A 174 16.01 -9.29 -16.78
N ASP A 175 16.91 -9.90 -16.01
CA ASP A 175 18.15 -10.46 -16.57
C ASP A 175 17.78 -11.35 -17.76
N ASP A 176 18.26 -11.01 -18.96
CA ASP A 176 19.15 -11.86 -19.76
C ASP A 176 19.34 -11.31 -21.19
N SER A 177 20.62 -11.20 -21.54
CA SER A 177 21.24 -11.30 -22.88
C SER A 177 21.03 -10.21 -23.95
N ASP A 178 22.18 -9.61 -24.31
CA ASP A 178 22.69 -9.31 -25.66
C ASP A 178 21.68 -9.23 -26.81
N ASP A 179 21.59 -8.05 -27.44
CA ASP A 179 22.30 -7.77 -28.70
C ASP A 179 21.88 -6.41 -29.29
N GLY A 180 22.88 -5.67 -29.78
CA GLY A 180 22.75 -5.05 -31.10
C GLY A 180 22.05 -3.70 -31.24
N ASP A 181 22.90 -2.66 -31.30
CA ASP A 181 22.91 -1.60 -32.31
C ASP A 181 21.94 -0.41 -32.16
N GLY A 182 22.53 0.78 -32.33
CA GLY A 182 21.83 2.05 -32.25
C GLY A 182 21.11 2.40 -33.54
N ASP A 183 20.07 3.23 -33.44
CA ASP A 183 19.98 4.51 -34.16
C ASP A 183 18.75 5.29 -33.69
N ASN A 184 18.83 6.60 -33.83
CA ASN A 184 17.84 7.62 -33.49
C ASN A 184 16.52 7.46 -34.26
N GLY A 185 15.41 7.68 -33.56
CA GLY A 185 14.11 7.85 -34.22
C GLY A 185 13.03 8.24 -33.23
N ARG A 186 12.73 9.54 -33.15
CA ARG A 186 11.47 10.04 -32.63
C ARG A 186 10.34 9.41 -33.45
N ASP A 187 9.50 8.61 -32.82
CA ASP A 187 8.19 8.30 -33.38
C ASP A 187 7.19 7.94 -32.28
N ASP A 188 6.06 8.63 -32.33
CA ASP A 188 4.84 8.44 -31.55
C ASP A 188 4.41 6.97 -31.51
N ARG A 189 4.75 6.27 -30.42
CA ARG A 189 4.21 4.92 -30.17
C ARG A 189 3.05 5.01 -29.20
N LYS A 190 1.84 5.07 -29.77
CA LYS A 190 0.59 4.58 -29.15
C LYS A 190 0.89 3.34 -28.30
N PRO A 191 0.35 3.20 -27.08
CA PRO A 191 0.60 2.02 -26.27
C PRO A 191 0.08 0.79 -27.00
N LYS A 192 1.00 -0.11 -27.36
CA LYS A 192 0.66 -1.46 -27.80
C LYS A 192 -0.04 -2.15 -26.65
N LYS A 193 -1.35 -2.33 -26.82
CA LYS A 193 -2.21 -3.22 -26.04
C LYS A 193 -1.67 -4.64 -26.13
N SER A 194 -0.74 -5.02 -25.26
CA SER A 194 -0.31 -6.40 -25.09
C SER A 194 -1.39 -7.17 -24.32
N SER A 195 -2.26 -7.81 -25.12
CA SER A 195 -2.93 -9.08 -24.86
C SER A 195 -3.03 -9.54 -23.39
N GLY A 196 -4.18 -9.25 -22.77
CA GLY A 196 -4.58 -9.76 -21.47
C GLY A 196 -4.98 -11.24 -21.51
N PHE A 197 -4.01 -12.13 -21.73
CA PHE A 197 -4.25 -13.58 -21.66
C PHE A 197 -4.18 -14.11 -20.21
N GLY A 198 -3.39 -13.47 -19.33
CA GLY A 198 -3.26 -13.85 -17.92
C GLY A 198 -4.38 -13.33 -17.02
N THR A 199 -4.75 -12.04 -17.14
CA THR A 199 -5.75 -11.39 -16.28
C THR A 199 -7.17 -11.91 -16.55
N TRP A 200 -7.51 -12.23 -17.81
CA TRP A 200 -8.81 -12.80 -18.15
C TRP A 200 -8.97 -14.24 -17.62
N LEU A 201 -7.93 -15.08 -17.75
CA LEU A 201 -7.97 -16.46 -17.27
C LEU A 201 -7.98 -16.52 -15.73
N PHE A 202 -7.20 -15.66 -15.06
CA PHE A 202 -7.25 -15.51 -13.62
C PHE A 202 -8.64 -15.05 -13.14
N SER A 203 -9.21 -14.05 -13.81
CA SER A 203 -10.57 -13.56 -13.51
C SER A 203 -11.62 -14.67 -13.69
N LEU A 204 -11.51 -15.49 -14.73
CA LEU A 204 -12.40 -16.64 -14.96
C LEU A 204 -12.28 -17.68 -13.83
N ILE A 205 -11.07 -18.00 -13.38
CA ILE A 205 -10.85 -18.94 -12.27
C ILE A 205 -11.46 -18.41 -10.97
N VAL A 206 -11.27 -17.12 -10.67
CA VAL A 206 -11.85 -16.48 -9.49
C VAL A 206 -13.38 -16.51 -9.53
N TYR A 207 -13.99 -16.19 -10.67
CA TYR A 207 -15.44 -16.28 -10.82
C TYR A 207 -15.97 -17.72 -10.72
N ALA A 208 -15.25 -18.70 -11.26
CA ALA A 208 -15.62 -20.11 -11.13
C ALA A 208 -15.59 -20.59 -9.67
N LEU A 209 -14.58 -20.17 -8.90
CA LEU A 209 -14.47 -20.48 -7.46
C LEU A 209 -15.55 -19.78 -6.63
N LEU A 210 -15.87 -18.53 -6.94
CA LEU A 210 -16.96 -17.81 -6.27
C LEU A 210 -18.31 -18.47 -6.58
N PHE A 211 -18.55 -18.86 -7.83
CA PHE A 211 -19.78 -19.51 -8.23
C PHE A 211 -19.95 -20.88 -7.55
N THR A 212 -18.88 -21.68 -7.47
CA THR A 212 -18.93 -22.99 -6.79
C THR A 212 -19.17 -22.82 -5.29
N LEU A 213 -18.57 -21.81 -4.65
CA LEU A 213 -18.79 -21.52 -3.23
C LEU A 213 -20.24 -21.12 -2.95
N ILE A 214 -20.80 -20.20 -3.75
CA ILE A 214 -22.21 -19.78 -3.61
C ILE A 214 -23.16 -20.96 -3.86
N TYR A 215 -22.87 -21.81 -4.86
CA TYR A 215 -23.66 -23.01 -5.14
C TYR A 215 -23.65 -24.00 -3.97
N LEU A 216 -22.49 -24.25 -3.36
CA LEU A 216 -22.38 -25.12 -2.18
C LEU A 216 -23.14 -24.56 -0.98
N LEU A 217 -23.06 -23.24 -0.74
CA LEU A 217 -23.81 -22.58 0.32
C LEU A 217 -25.32 -22.66 0.10
N ALA A 218 -25.80 -22.36 -1.12
CA ALA A 218 -27.22 -22.39 -1.44
C ALA A 218 -27.79 -23.81 -1.37
N THR A 219 -27.08 -24.79 -1.91
CA THR A 219 -27.53 -26.20 -1.87
C THR A 219 -27.47 -26.80 -0.48
N SER A 220 -26.45 -26.49 0.34
CA SER A 220 -26.39 -26.92 1.74
C SER A 220 -27.49 -26.25 2.57
N TYR A 221 -27.75 -24.95 2.34
CA TYR A 221 -28.84 -24.23 3.01
C TYR A 221 -30.23 -24.77 2.65
N LEU A 222 -30.47 -25.07 1.37
CA LEU A 222 -31.75 -25.66 0.92
C LEU A 222 -31.93 -27.10 1.43
N SER A 223 -30.86 -27.89 1.50
CA SER A 223 -30.90 -29.25 2.08
C SER A 223 -31.13 -29.23 3.60
N THR A 224 -30.65 -28.20 4.30
CA THR A 224 -30.77 -28.06 5.76
C THR A 224 -31.97 -27.21 6.18
N ARG A 225 -32.94 -26.96 5.28
CA ARG A 225 -34.11 -26.10 5.56
C ARG A 225 -35.04 -26.79 6.58
N GLY A 226 -34.66 -26.72 7.85
CA GLY A 226 -35.29 -27.38 9.01
C GLY A 226 -34.32 -27.91 10.09
N GLY A 227 -33.00 -27.90 9.86
CA GLY A 227 -31.97 -28.45 10.76
C GLY A 227 -31.17 -27.41 11.56
N THR A 228 -30.23 -27.87 12.38
CA THR A 228 -29.33 -27.02 13.17
C THR A 228 -28.10 -26.57 12.37
N PHE A 229 -27.39 -25.53 12.83
CA PHE A 229 -26.17 -25.04 12.16
C PHE A 229 -25.04 -26.08 12.09
N HIS A 230 -25.10 -27.10 12.94
CA HIS A 230 -24.15 -28.22 12.91
C HIS A 230 -24.38 -29.10 11.67
N ASP A 231 -25.64 -29.42 11.38
CA ASP A 231 -26.05 -30.23 10.22
C ASP A 231 -25.65 -29.54 8.90
N PHE A 232 -25.76 -28.21 8.84
CA PHE A 232 -25.31 -27.40 7.69
C PHE A 232 -23.80 -27.50 7.46
N ARG A 233 -23.00 -27.50 8.53
CA ARG A 233 -21.54 -27.57 8.45
C ARG A 233 -21.08 -28.94 7.99
N GLU A 234 -21.73 -30.00 8.46
CA GLU A 234 -21.41 -31.37 8.09
C GLU A 234 -21.74 -31.63 6.61
N GLU A 235 -22.92 -31.23 6.16
CA GLU A 235 -23.33 -31.28 4.74
C GLU A 235 -22.43 -30.43 3.83
N PHE A 236 -22.04 -29.23 4.28
CA PHE A 236 -21.11 -28.39 3.54
C PHE A 236 -19.72 -29.03 3.45
N ALA A 237 -19.20 -29.60 4.55
CA ALA A 237 -17.89 -30.24 4.58
C ALA A 237 -17.85 -31.50 3.72
N GLU A 238 -18.88 -32.34 3.77
CA GLU A 238 -18.99 -33.55 2.95
C GLU A 238 -19.02 -33.22 1.46
N ARG A 239 -19.80 -32.20 1.06
CA ARG A 239 -19.86 -31.74 -0.33
C ARG A 239 -18.59 -31.04 -0.79
N ALA A 240 -17.93 -30.29 0.11
CA ALA A 240 -16.64 -29.66 -0.18
C ALA A 240 -15.54 -30.72 -0.39
N ILE A 241 -15.52 -31.79 0.41
CA ILE A 241 -14.59 -32.93 0.25
C ILE A 241 -14.90 -33.68 -1.05
N GLY A 242 -16.18 -33.93 -1.36
CA GLY A 242 -16.61 -34.52 -2.63
C GLY A 242 -16.16 -33.71 -3.84
N PHE A 243 -16.29 -32.39 -3.79
CA PHE A 243 -15.79 -31.49 -4.83
C PHE A 243 -14.25 -31.52 -4.91
N ALA A 244 -13.56 -31.40 -3.78
CA ALA A 244 -12.09 -31.44 -3.75
C ALA A 244 -11.51 -32.76 -4.28
N SER A 245 -12.20 -33.88 -4.05
CA SER A 245 -11.78 -35.20 -4.53
C SER A 245 -11.98 -35.39 -6.05
N SER A 246 -12.91 -34.65 -6.66
CA SER A 246 -13.25 -34.75 -8.09
C SER A 246 -12.49 -33.73 -8.97
N VAL A 247 -11.97 -32.65 -8.39
CA VAL A 247 -11.16 -31.64 -9.09
C VAL A 247 -9.91 -32.22 -9.78
N PRO A 248 -9.11 -33.12 -9.17
CA PRO A 248 -7.93 -33.69 -9.82
C PRO A 248 -8.26 -34.52 -11.06
N GLN A 249 -9.37 -35.26 -11.06
CA GLN A 249 -9.82 -36.03 -12.22
C GLN A 249 -10.29 -35.11 -13.35
N PHE A 250 -11.02 -34.03 -13.03
CA PHE A 250 -11.43 -33.03 -14.00
C PHE A 250 -10.24 -32.29 -14.62
N LEU A 251 -9.25 -31.90 -13.82
CA LEU A 251 -8.02 -31.27 -14.32
C LEU A 251 -7.24 -32.20 -15.24
N LYS A 252 -7.16 -33.51 -14.93
CA LYS A 252 -6.52 -34.51 -15.79
C LYS A 252 -7.21 -34.64 -17.15
N GLU A 253 -8.54 -34.59 -17.18
CA GLU A 253 -9.34 -34.66 -18.41
C GLU A 253 -9.29 -33.37 -19.24
N VAL A 254 -9.22 -32.21 -18.57
CA VAL A 254 -9.08 -30.91 -19.24
C VAL A 254 -7.67 -30.75 -19.82
N ILE A 255 -6.63 -31.13 -19.06
CA ILE A 255 -5.25 -31.11 -19.53
C ILE A 255 -5.04 -32.10 -20.68
N SER A 256 -5.63 -33.30 -20.62
CA SER A 256 -5.54 -34.28 -21.71
C SER A 256 -6.21 -33.81 -23.00
N ARG A 257 -7.36 -33.11 -22.92
CA ARG A 257 -8.04 -32.51 -24.08
C ARG A 257 -7.36 -31.26 -24.63
N ILE A 258 -6.72 -30.46 -23.78
CA ILE A 258 -6.02 -29.23 -24.19
C ILE A 258 -4.64 -29.55 -24.76
N MET A 259 -3.85 -30.42 -24.11
CA MET A 259 -2.53 -30.83 -24.61
C MET A 259 -2.61 -31.89 -25.72
N GLY A 260 -3.71 -32.65 -25.81
CA GLY A 260 -3.95 -33.61 -26.90
C GLY A 260 -4.32 -32.99 -28.25
N ARG A 261 -4.42 -31.66 -28.37
CA ARG A 261 -4.67 -30.94 -29.64
C ARG A 261 -3.39 -30.49 -30.36
N GLY A 262 -2.23 -30.96 -29.95
CA GLY A 262 -0.93 -30.72 -30.59
C GLY A 262 -0.60 -31.63 -31.79
N ALA A 263 -1.57 -31.99 -32.63
CA ALA A 263 -1.31 -32.62 -33.92
C ALA A 263 -1.63 -31.61 -35.05
N PRO A 264 -0.71 -31.41 -36.02
CA PRO A 264 -0.84 -30.36 -37.02
C PRO A 264 -2.07 -30.58 -37.89
N HIS A 265 -2.71 -29.48 -38.27
CA HIS A 265 -3.80 -29.37 -39.22
C HIS A 265 -3.75 -30.40 -40.36
N GLN A 266 -4.51 -31.49 -40.23
CA GLN A 266 -5.01 -32.20 -41.40
C GLN A 266 -6.40 -31.65 -41.68
N ARG A 267 -6.42 -30.65 -42.57
CA ARG A 267 -7.58 -30.05 -43.21
C ARG A 267 -8.28 -31.14 -44.04
N GLY A 268 -9.09 -31.97 -43.40
CA GLY A 268 -9.90 -33.01 -44.03
C GLY A 268 -11.35 -32.55 -44.13
N GLY A 269 -11.66 -31.77 -45.17
CA GLY A 269 -13.01 -31.27 -45.41
C GLY A 269 -13.27 -31.06 -46.90
N TYR A 270 -13.89 -32.08 -47.50
CA TYR A 270 -14.83 -32.07 -48.64
C TYR A 270 -14.44 -31.37 -49.95
N SER A 271 -14.27 -32.18 -51.00
CA SER A 271 -14.74 -31.86 -52.35
C SER A 271 -15.19 -33.14 -53.06
N ALA A 272 -16.47 -33.15 -53.48
CA ALA A 272 -17.14 -33.94 -54.55
C ALA A 272 -16.68 -35.41 -54.76
N VAL A 273 -17.57 -36.42 -54.72
CA VAL A 273 -18.83 -36.60 -55.48
C VAL A 273 -19.78 -37.52 -54.71
#